data_AF-A0A7J8UZE1-F1
#
_entry.id   AF-A0A7J8UZE1-F1
#
_cell.length_a   1.000
_cell.length_b   1.000
_cell.length_c   1.000
_cell.angle_alpha   90.00
_cell.angle_beta   90.00
_cell.angle_gamma   90.00
#
_symmetry.space_group_name_H-M   'P 1'
#
loop_
_entity.id
_entity.type
_entity.pdbx_description
1 polymer ?
#
loop_
_entity_poly.entity_id
_entity_poly.type
_entity_poly.pdbx_seq_one_letter_code
_entity_poly.pdbx_strand_id
1 'polypeptide(L)' 'MLSSSRIKDFHSSRSQAVDKLIDRLRAEAKANGGIVSVLKSACFIVLYILLGMCFGIEMDEETVEKMDPIRKMFLLH' A
#
# COMPACT_ATOMS: atom_id res chain seq x y z
N MET A 1 -19.74 4.40 -6.63
CA MET A 1 -19.84 5.43 -5.56
C MET A 1 -19.44 4.83 -4.23
N LEU A 2 -18.56 5.53 -3.51
CA LEU A 2 -18.07 5.18 -2.17
C LEU A 2 -19.18 5.46 -1.12
N SER A 3 -20.21 4.61 -1.07
CA SER A 3 -21.19 4.66 0.01
C SER A 3 -20.56 4.16 1.31
N SER A 4 -21.09 4.60 2.46
CA SER A 4 -20.64 4.12 3.78
C SER A 4 -20.67 2.58 3.88
N SER A 5 -21.65 1.93 3.24
CA SER A 5 -21.71 0.46 3.12
C SER A 5 -20.50 -0.11 2.38
N ARG A 6 -20.14 0.43 1.21
CA ARG A 6 -18.97 -0.05 0.46
C ARG A 6 -17.63 0.21 1.17
N ILE A 7 -17.52 1.30 1.93
CA ILE A 7 -16.29 1.58 2.71
C ILE A 7 -16.04 0.50 3.77
N LYS A 8 -17.11 -0.10 4.33
CA LYS A 8 -17.00 -1.21 5.29
C LYS A 8 -16.51 -2.49 4.64
N ASP A 9 -16.91 -2.75 3.39
CA ASP A 9 -16.47 -3.94 2.63
C ASP A 9 -14.95 -3.98 2.44
N PHE A 10 -14.29 -2.81 2.44
CA PHE A 10 -12.83 -2.71 2.34
C PHE A 10 -12.08 -2.75 3.68
N HIS A 11 -12.75 -2.98 4.81
CA HIS A 11 -12.10 -2.99 6.13
C HIS A 11 -11.00 -4.05 6.24
N SER A 12 -11.27 -5.28 5.79
CA SER A 12 -10.30 -6.38 5.79
C SER A 12 -9.05 -6.03 4.98
N SER A 13 -9.24 -5.52 3.76
CA SER A 13 -8.15 -5.10 2.88
C SER A 13 -7.30 -3.99 3.51
N ARG A 14 -7.91 -3.01 4.17
CA ARG A 14 -7.15 -1.97 4.91
C ARG A 14 -6.37 -2.54 6.09
N SER A 15 -6.93 -3.49 6.83
CA SER A 15 -6.22 -4.13 7.95
C SER A 15 -5.00 -4.90 7.46
N GLN A 16 -5.17 -5.72 6.42
CA GLN A 16 -4.07 -6.46 5.78
C GLN A 16 -2.99 -5.53 5.24
N ALA A 17 -3.38 -4.39 4.68
CA ALA A 17 -2.45 -3.39 4.18
C ALA A 17 -1.61 -2.75 5.31
N VAL A 18 -2.18 -2.56 6.50
CA VAL A 18 -1.44 -2.09 7.69
C VAL A 18 -0.44 -3.15 8.17
N ASP A 19 -0.83 -4.43 8.20
CA ASP A 19 0.09 -5.52 8.54
C ASP A 19 1.28 -5.56 7.56
N LYS A 20 1.00 -5.46 6.25
CA LYS A 20 2.04 -5.36 5.21
C LYS A 20 2.94 -4.14 5.38
N LEU A 21 2.38 -2.99 5.78
CA LEU A 21 3.19 -1.79 6.08
C LEU A 21 4.21 -2.07 7.18
N ILE A 22 3.75 -2.70 8.27
CA ILE A 22 4.59 -3.02 9.42
C ILE A 22 5.69 -4.00 9.02
N ASP A 23 5.37 -5.05 8.25
CA ASP A 23 6.34 -6.03 7.81
C ASP A 23 7.39 -5.42 6.87
N ARG A 24 6.97 -4.55 5.95
CA ARG A 24 7.88 -3.81 5.06
C ARG A 24 8.82 -2.89 5.84
N LEU A 25 8.31 -2.17 6.84
CA LEU A 25 9.13 -1.31 7.71
C LEU A 25 10.11 -2.13 8.55
N ARG A 26 9.70 -3.28 9.08
CA ARG A 26 10.59 -4.20 9.82
C ARG A 26 11.70 -4.75 8.92
N ALA A 27 11.36 -5.14 7.70
CA ALA A 27 12.33 -5.63 6.73
C ALA A 27 13.35 -4.54 6.35
N GLU A 28 12.88 -3.31 6.10
CA GLU A 28 13.74 -2.17 5.80
C GLU A 28 14.65 -1.81 6.98
N ALA A 29 14.10 -1.76 8.20
CA ALA A 29 14.89 -1.51 9.41
C ALA A 29 15.97 -2.58 9.60
N LYS A 30 15.64 -3.86 9.40
CA LYS A 30 16.59 -4.96 9.52
C LYS A 30 17.72 -4.86 8.49
N ALA A 31 17.41 -4.42 7.26
CA ALA A 31 18.39 -4.26 6.20
C ALA A 31 19.28 -3.02 6.37
N ASN A 32 18.76 -1.95 6.98
CA ASN A 32 19.41 -0.63 7.02
C ASN A 32 19.83 -0.18 8.44
N GLY A 33 20.02 -1.10 9.37
CA GLY A 33 20.50 -0.78 10.73
C GLY A 33 19.51 0.06 11.56
N GLY A 34 18.20 -0.15 11.36
CA GLY A 34 17.13 0.54 12.06
C GLY A 34 16.56 1.75 11.31
N ILE A 35 17.14 2.15 10.19
CA ILE A 35 16.67 3.28 9.39
C ILE A 35 15.55 2.82 8.44
N VAL A 36 14.45 3.58 8.39
CA VAL A 36 13.29 3.28 7.53
C VAL A 36 12.84 4.50 6.73
N SER A 37 12.37 4.29 5.50
CA SER A 37 11.75 5.32 4.67
C SER A 37 10.24 5.25 4.80
N VAL A 38 9.71 5.98 5.80
CA VAL A 38 8.27 6.00 6.10
C VAL A 38 7.46 6.45 4.88
N LEU A 39 7.91 7.50 4.17
CA LEU A 39 7.21 8.01 3.00
C LEU A 39 7.12 6.96 1.89
N LYS A 40 8.23 6.28 1.58
CA LYS A 40 8.26 5.25 0.52
C LYS A 40 7.31 4.10 0.85
N SER A 41 7.33 3.63 2.10
CA SER A 41 6.52 2.51 2.57
C SER A 41 5.03 2.88 2.69
N ALA A 42 4.71 4.08 3.19
CA ALA A 42 3.33 4.56 3.27
C ALA A 42 2.70 4.75 1.88
N CYS A 43 3.43 5.39 0.95
CA CYS A 43 2.93 5.60 -0.40
C CYS A 43 2.75 4.28 -1.18
N PHE A 44 3.57 3.26 -0.92
CA PHE A 44 3.37 1.91 -1.46
C PHE A 44 2.05 1.29 -0.97
N ILE A 45 1.79 1.37 0.33
CA ILE A 45 0.59 0.78 0.94
C ILE A 45 -0.69 1.51 0.52
N VAL A 46 -0.65 2.84 0.38
CA VAL A 46 -1.78 3.59 -0.18
C VAL A 46 -2.11 3.12 -1.60
N LEU A 47 -1.09 2.91 -2.44
CA LEU A 47 -1.29 2.40 -3.80
C LEU A 47 -1.87 0.99 -3.79
N TYR A 48 -1.32 0.10 -2.96
CA TYR A 48 -1.83 -1.26 -2.78
C TYR A 48 -3.32 -1.28 -2.39
N ILE A 49 -3.75 -0.43 -1.44
CA ILE A 49 -5.15 -0.31 -1.04
C ILE A 49 -6.01 0.22 -2.20
N LEU A 50 -5.55 1.27 -2.89
CA LEU A 50 -6.29 1.87 -4.02
C LEU A 50 -6.51 0.86 -5.14
N LEU A 51 -5.48 0.09 -5.50
CA LEU A 51 -5.58 -0.96 -6.51
C LEU A 51 -6.54 -2.06 -6.08
N GLY A 52 -6.46 -2.51 -4.82
CA GLY A 52 -7.38 -3.50 -4.26
C GLY A 52 -8.84 -3.02 -4.29
N MET A 53 -9.09 -1.76 -3.93
CA MET A 53 -10.44 -1.18 -3.97
C MET A 53 -10.96 -0.95 -5.39
N CYS A 54 -10.10 -0.55 -6.33
CA CYS A 54 -10.48 -0.24 -7.71
C CYS A 54 -10.73 -1.49 -8.56
N PHE A 55 -9.92 -2.53 -8.38
CA PHE A 55 -9.96 -3.75 -9.20
C PHE A 55 -10.60 -4.95 -8.49
N GLY A 56 -10.82 -4.87 -7.18
CA GLY A 56 -11.46 -5.94 -6.40
C GLY A 56 -10.58 -7.19 -6.25
N ILE A 57 -9.28 -7.08 -6.53
CA ILE A 57 -8.32 -8.17 -6.45
C ILE A 57 -7.09 -7.74 -5.67
N GLU A 58 -6.56 -8.64 -4.85
CA GLU A 58 -5.33 -8.40 -4.11
C GLU A 58 -4.14 -8.48 -5.08
N MET A 59 -3.44 -7.36 -5.25
CA MET A 59 -2.25 -7.29 -6.09
C MET A 59 -1.05 -7.84 -5.33
N ASP A 60 -0.20 -8.62 -6.00
CA ASP A 60 1.09 -9.00 -5.42
C ASP A 60 2.03 -7.78 -5.34
N GLU A 61 3.01 -7.85 -4.44
CA GLU A 61 3.92 -6.74 -4.14
C GLU A 61 4.76 -6.33 -5.37
N GLU A 62 5.19 -7.29 -6.19
CA GLU A 62 5.97 -7.01 -7.40
C GLU A 62 5.16 -6.20 -8.42
N THR A 63 3.88 -6.53 -8.59
CA THR A 63 2.96 -5.79 -9.46
C THR A 63 2.74 -4.35 -8.95
N VAL A 64 2.56 -4.18 -7.64
CA VAL A 64 2.41 -2.83 -7.05
C VAL A 64 3.69 -2.02 -7.19
N GLU A 65 4.86 -2.63 -7.04
CA GLU A 65 6.15 -1.94 -7.27
C GLU A 65 6.37 -1.56 -8.73
N LYS A 66 5.92 -2.39 -9.68
CA LYS A 66 5.94 -2.02 -11.12
C LYS A 66 4.99 -0.86 -11.44
N MET A 67 3.98 -0.64 -10.61
CA MET A 67 3.09 0.52 -10.69
C MET A 67 3.63 1.75 -9.96
N ASP A 68 4.78 1.68 -9.29
CA ASP A 68 5.41 2.83 -8.60
C ASP A 68 5.72 4.03 -9.52
N PRO A 69 6.13 3.85 -10.79
CA PRO A 69 6.27 4.98 -11.73
C PRO A 69 4.94 5.69 -11.98
N ILE A 70 3.83 4.93 -12.02
CA ILE A 70 2.48 5.47 -12.18
C ILE A 70 2.09 6.24 -10.91
N ARG A 71 2.41 5.72 -9.73
CA ARG A 71 2.25 6.44 -8.45
C ARG A 71 2.96 7.79 -8.46
N LYS A 72 4.22 7.85 -8.90
CA LYS A 72 4.98 9.10 -9.02
C LYS A 72 4.36 10.08 -10.01
N MET A 73 3.68 9.59 -11.04
CA MET A 73 3.00 10.44 -12.03
C MET A 73 1.70 11.07 -11.50
N PHE A 74 1.02 10.44 -10.54
CA PHE A 74 -0.32 10.88 -10.08
C PHE A 74 -0.41 11.35 -8.62
N LEU A 75 0.46 10.88 -7.71
CA LEU A 75 0.32 11.09 -6.26
C LEU A 75 1.39 12.00 -5.63
N LEU A 76 2.48 12.29 -6.34
CA LEU A 76 3.55 13.19 -5.88
C LEU A 76 3.90 14.13 -7.05
N HIS A 77 3.43 15.37 -6.99
CA HIS A 77 3.92 16.45 -7.84
C HIS A 77 5.27 16.97 -7.32
#